data_AF-E3FT50-F1
#
_entry.id   AF-E3FT50-F1
#
_cell.length_a   1.000
_cell.length_b   1.000
_cell.length_c   1.000
_cell.angle_alpha   90.00
_cell.angle_beta   90.00
_cell.angle_gamma   90.00
#
_symmetry.space_group_name_H-M   'P 1'
#
loop_
_entity.id
_entity.type
_entity.pdbx_description
1 polymer ?
#
loop_
_entity_poly.entity_id
_entity_poly.type
_entity_poly.pdbx_seq_one_letter_code
_entity_poly.pdbx_strand_id
1 'polypeptide(L)'
;MPVMAFTPNLPAAARRHLEAAEELVTGTRQDVAGYLYGIAAECAVKAMMENIPLVRRDEAFYAHFPELRTILRDALQGRVARPLSALINDDRFLNNWHVRMRYADSRQILSDWVAAWSEQARRAVNAMGS
;
A
#
# COMPACT_ATOMS: atom_id res chain seq x y z
N MET A 1 9.19 -17.63 14.54
CA MET A 1 8.02 -16.82 14.19
C MET A 1 6.81 -17.41 14.89
N PRO A 2 5.97 -16.61 15.59
CA PRO A 2 4.73 -17.12 16.16
C PRO A 2 3.84 -17.73 15.07
N VAL A 3 3.18 -18.85 15.38
CA VAL A 3 2.23 -19.50 14.47
C VAL A 3 1.03 -18.56 14.30
N MET A 4 0.81 -18.07 13.08
CA MET A 4 -0.38 -17.27 12.78
C MET A 4 -1.60 -18.19 12.65
N ALA A 5 -2.74 -17.75 13.20
CA ALA A 5 -4.01 -18.47 13.08
C ALA A 5 -4.61 -18.39 11.65
N PHE A 6 -3.98 -17.64 10.76
CA PHE A 6 -4.44 -17.40 9.39
C PHE A 6 -3.26 -17.27 8.44
N THR A 7 -3.50 -17.56 7.15
CA THR A 7 -2.54 -17.37 6.07
C THR A 7 -2.77 -16.00 5.41
N PRO A 8 -1.73 -15.17 5.23
CA PRO A 8 -1.86 -13.92 4.49
C PRO A 8 -2.32 -14.17 3.05
N ASN A 9 -3.33 -13.41 2.61
CA ASN A 9 -3.74 -13.32 1.21
C ASN A 9 -3.71 -11.84 0.82
N LEU A 10 -2.56 -11.39 0.30
CA LEU A 10 -2.31 -9.98 -0.01
C LEU A 10 -3.27 -9.44 -1.09
N PRO A 11 -3.56 -10.17 -2.20
CA PRO A 11 -4.54 -9.71 -3.17
C PRO A 11 -5.94 -9.49 -2.59
N ALA A 12 -6.44 -10.45 -1.81
CA ALA A 12 -7.77 -10.33 -1.19
C ALA A 12 -7.80 -9.22 -0.13
N ALA A 13 -6.73 -9.07 0.65
CA ALA A 13 -6.61 -7.99 1.61
C ALA A 13 -6.61 -6.61 0.93
N ALA A 14 -5.87 -6.45 -0.17
CA ALA A 14 -5.82 -5.20 -0.93
C ALA A 14 -7.20 -4.75 -1.40
N ARG A 15 -7.99 -5.68 -1.98
CA ARG A 15 -9.36 -5.41 -2.45
C ARG A 15 -10.30 -5.07 -1.30
N ARG A 16 -10.32 -5.89 -0.24
CA ARG A 16 -11.18 -5.65 0.93
C ARG A 16 -10.89 -4.31 1.61
N HIS A 17 -9.61 -3.93 1.72
CA HIS A 17 -9.26 -2.64 2.32
C HIS A 17 -9.62 -1.46 1.40
N LEU A 18 -9.51 -1.61 0.08
CA LEU A 18 -9.98 -0.61 -0.86
C LEU A 18 -11.50 -0.43 -0.76
N GLU A 19 -12.27 -1.52 -0.82
CA GLU A 19 -13.73 -1.51 -0.69
C GLU A 19 -14.18 -0.81 0.61
N ALA A 20 -13.60 -1.20 1.74
CA ALA A 20 -13.89 -0.57 3.03
C ALA A 20 -13.50 0.93 3.07
N ALA A 21 -12.42 1.33 2.39
CA ALA A 21 -12.04 2.73 2.30
C ALA A 21 -13.04 3.55 1.48
N GLU A 22 -13.55 3.00 0.37
CA GLU A 22 -14.56 3.64 -0.49
C GLU A 22 -15.90 3.80 0.24
N GLU A 23 -16.28 2.87 1.11
CA GLU A 23 -17.47 3.03 1.97
C GLU A 23 -17.29 4.14 3.02
N LEU A 24 -16.09 4.27 3.59
CA LEU A 24 -15.82 5.22 4.67
C LEU A 24 -15.56 6.64 4.17
N VAL A 25 -15.03 6.81 2.95
CA VAL A 25 -14.69 8.13 2.41
C VAL A 25 -15.92 9.01 2.16
N THR A 26 -17.08 8.39 1.90
CA THR A 26 -18.37 9.08 1.73
C THR A 26 -19.00 9.50 3.07
N GLY A 27 -18.45 9.03 4.19
CA GLY A 27 -18.95 9.29 5.54
C GLY A 27 -18.10 10.28 6.32
N THR A 28 -18.19 10.19 7.65
CA THR A 28 -17.45 11.07 8.60
C THR A 28 -16.04 10.58 8.92
N ARG A 29 -15.62 9.43 8.36
CA ARG A 29 -14.36 8.74 8.71
C ARG A 29 -13.35 8.73 7.58
N GLN A 30 -13.18 9.88 6.93
CA GLN A 30 -12.17 10.08 5.88
C GLN A 30 -10.74 9.82 6.37
N ASP A 31 -10.47 10.07 7.65
CA ASP A 31 -9.23 9.72 8.33
C ASP A 31 -8.93 8.22 8.24
N VAL A 32 -9.94 7.38 8.54
CA VAL A 32 -9.84 5.92 8.47
C VAL A 32 -9.78 5.45 7.03
N ALA A 33 -10.56 6.06 6.13
CA ALA A 33 -10.48 5.79 4.71
C ALA A 33 -9.04 6.01 4.20
N GLY A 34 -8.41 7.13 4.56
CA GLY A 34 -7.01 7.42 4.23
C GLY A 34 -6.03 6.35 4.72
N TYR A 35 -6.21 5.88 5.96
CA TYR A 35 -5.42 4.77 6.48
C TYR A 35 -5.59 3.50 5.64
N LEU A 36 -6.84 3.11 5.36
CA LEU A 36 -7.16 1.91 4.60
C LEU A 36 -6.71 1.97 3.14
N TYR A 37 -6.75 3.14 2.49
CA TYR A 37 -6.21 3.31 1.14
C TYR A 37 -4.72 2.97 1.08
N GLY A 38 -3.92 3.43 2.04
CA GLY A 38 -2.51 3.06 2.05
C GLY A 38 -2.25 1.60 2.41
N ILE A 39 -3.06 0.99 3.29
CA ILE A 39 -2.99 -0.47 3.52
C ILE A 39 -3.32 -1.24 2.24
N ALA A 40 -4.38 -0.84 1.51
CA ALA A 40 -4.76 -1.46 0.25
C ALA A 40 -3.63 -1.39 -0.79
N ALA A 41 -3.06 -0.19 -0.96
CA ALA A 41 -1.94 0.04 -1.86
C ALA A 41 -0.69 -0.77 -1.46
N GLU A 42 -0.37 -0.84 -0.17
CA GLU A 42 0.76 -1.62 0.35
C GLU A 42 0.56 -3.12 0.11
N CYS A 43 -0.63 -3.66 0.38
CA CYS A 43 -0.96 -5.05 0.09
C CYS A 43 -0.80 -5.37 -1.41
N ALA A 44 -1.28 -4.48 -2.29
CA ALA A 44 -1.14 -4.66 -3.74
C ALA A 44 0.34 -4.65 -4.18
N VAL A 45 1.14 -3.73 -3.65
CA VAL A 45 2.60 -3.68 -3.88
C VAL A 45 3.28 -4.96 -3.41
N LYS A 46 2.95 -5.44 -2.21
CA LYS A 46 3.52 -6.68 -1.67
C LYS A 46 3.10 -7.93 -2.47
N ALA A 47 1.90 -7.95 -3.03
CA ALA A 47 1.47 -9.02 -3.92
C ALA A 47 2.25 -8.99 -5.25
N MET A 48 2.43 -7.80 -5.85
CA MET A 48 3.19 -7.67 -7.10
C MET A 48 4.66 -8.09 -6.97
N MET A 49 5.27 -7.90 -5.79
CA MET A 49 6.68 -8.27 -5.58
C MET A 49 6.87 -9.76 -5.24
N GLU A 50 5.81 -10.53 -4.96
CA GLU A 50 5.90 -11.91 -4.48
C GLU A 50 6.66 -12.83 -5.44
N ASN A 51 6.69 -12.51 -6.75
CA ASN A 51 7.41 -13.28 -7.76
C ASN A 51 8.77 -12.68 -8.17
N ILE A 52 9.27 -11.66 -7.47
CA ILE A 52 10.53 -10.99 -7.79
C ILE A 52 11.67 -11.63 -6.97
N PRO A 53 12.65 -12.32 -7.59
CA PRO A 53 13.70 -13.04 -6.86
C PRO A 53 14.67 -12.13 -6.08
N LEU A 54 14.86 -10.89 -6.55
CA LEU A 54 15.83 -9.94 -5.99
C LEU A 54 15.31 -9.20 -4.74
N VAL A 55 14.02 -9.30 -4.45
CA VAL A 55 13.45 -8.66 -3.26
C VAL A 55 13.74 -9.55 -2.05
N ARG A 56 14.36 -8.97 -1.00
CA ARG A 56 14.47 -9.61 0.31
C ARG A 56 13.08 -9.75 0.92
N ARG A 57 12.38 -10.83 0.53
CA ARG A 57 10.94 -10.99 0.75
C ARG A 57 10.53 -10.80 2.20
N ASP A 58 11.27 -11.37 3.14
CA ASP A 58 10.96 -11.22 4.56
C ASP A 58 11.02 -9.75 5.00
N GLU A 59 12.07 -9.02 4.63
CA GLU A 59 12.21 -7.60 4.99
C GLU A 59 11.13 -6.75 4.33
N ALA A 60 10.90 -6.93 3.03
CA ALA A 60 9.88 -6.18 2.29
C ALA A 60 8.45 -6.52 2.75
N PHE A 61 8.19 -7.76 3.17
CA PHE A 61 6.88 -8.19 3.62
C PHE A 61 6.47 -7.50 4.93
N TYR A 62 7.41 -7.28 5.84
CA TYR A 62 7.16 -6.60 7.12
C TYR A 62 7.39 -5.08 7.09
N ALA A 63 8.08 -4.55 6.08
CA ALA A 63 8.24 -3.12 5.90
C ALA A 63 6.91 -2.43 5.52
N HIS A 64 6.80 -1.16 5.89
CA HIS A 64 5.68 -0.28 5.51
C HIS A 64 6.21 0.91 4.69
N PHE A 65 5.33 1.63 3.99
CA PHE A 65 5.74 2.91 3.42
C PHE A 65 6.11 3.92 4.52
N PRO A 66 7.20 4.71 4.34
CA PRO A 66 8.03 4.83 3.13
C PRO A 66 9.18 3.82 3.01
N GLU A 67 9.55 3.08 4.06
CA GLU A 67 10.69 2.15 4.07
C GLU A 67 10.60 1.08 2.96
N LEU A 68 9.41 0.54 2.72
CA LEU A 68 9.15 -0.43 1.65
C LEU A 68 9.54 0.12 0.27
N ARG A 69 9.35 1.43 0.03
CA ARG A 69 9.74 2.08 -1.22
C ARG A 69 11.25 1.98 -1.42
N THR A 70 12.05 2.23 -0.38
CA THR A 70 13.51 2.18 -0.44
C THR A 70 13.97 0.76 -0.79
N ILE A 71 13.48 -0.23 -0.06
CA ILE A 71 13.80 -1.66 -0.31
C ILE A 71 13.47 -2.05 -1.75
N LEU A 72 12.31 -1.63 -2.27
CA LEU A 72 11.89 -1.95 -3.62
C LEU A 72 12.67 -1.18 -4.69
N ARG A 73 13.04 0.08 -4.46
CA ARG A 73 13.90 0.83 -5.42
C ARG A 73 15.24 0.16 -5.60
N ASP A 74 15.84 -0.33 -4.52
CA ASP A 74 17.12 -1.04 -4.58
C ASP A 74 17.00 -2.38 -5.30
N ALA A 75 15.92 -3.12 -5.04
CA ALA A 75 15.66 -4.42 -5.68
C ALA A 75 15.23 -4.32 -7.16
N LEU A 76 14.61 -3.21 -7.56
CA LEU A 76 14.07 -2.99 -8.91
C LEU A 76 15.07 -2.33 -9.87
N GLN A 77 16.36 -2.23 -9.50
CA GLN A 77 17.41 -1.80 -10.41
C GLN A 77 17.59 -2.84 -11.54
N GLY A 78 16.81 -2.71 -12.63
CA GLY A 78 16.82 -3.65 -13.77
C GLY A 78 15.48 -3.71 -14.53
N ARG A 79 15.35 -4.65 -15.49
CA ARG A 79 14.15 -4.81 -16.36
C ARG A 79 13.05 -5.69 -15.71
N VAL A 80 12.70 -5.50 -14.44
CA VAL A 80 11.69 -6.34 -13.78
C VAL A 80 10.43 -5.54 -13.42
N ALA A 81 9.27 -6.09 -13.80
CA ALA A 81 7.91 -5.66 -13.44
C ALA A 81 7.54 -4.18 -13.68
N ARG A 82 7.26 -3.82 -14.95
CA ARG A 82 6.83 -2.47 -15.35
C ARG A 82 5.74 -1.84 -14.47
N PRO A 83 4.67 -2.56 -14.05
CA PRO A 83 3.62 -1.96 -13.22
C PRO A 83 4.13 -1.56 -11.84
N LEU A 84 4.93 -2.43 -11.20
CA LEU A 84 5.50 -2.17 -9.88
C LEU A 84 6.52 -1.02 -9.94
N SER A 85 7.44 -1.04 -10.93
CA SER A 85 8.41 0.04 -11.10
C SER A 85 7.74 1.41 -11.31
N ALA A 86 6.64 1.45 -12.05
CA ALA A 86 5.90 2.70 -12.30
C ALA A 86 5.22 3.29 -11.04
N LEU A 87 4.95 2.47 -10.02
CA LEU A 87 4.43 2.93 -8.73
C LEU A 87 5.59 3.36 -7.81
N ILE A 88 6.62 2.53 -7.70
CA ILE A 88 7.74 2.74 -6.77
C ILE A 88 8.63 3.93 -7.19
N ASN A 89 8.72 4.21 -8.49
CA ASN A 89 9.47 5.36 -9.00
C ASN A 89 8.65 6.65 -9.07
N ASP A 90 7.35 6.64 -8.76
CA ASP A 90 6.57 7.87 -8.60
C ASP A 90 6.77 8.40 -7.16
N ASP A 91 7.54 9.47 -7.00
CA ASP A 91 7.82 10.04 -5.68
C ASP A 91 6.56 10.48 -4.91
N ARG A 92 5.45 10.72 -5.61
CA ARG A 92 4.17 11.11 -5.03
C ARG A 92 3.38 9.91 -4.48
N PHE A 93 3.71 8.68 -4.86
CA PHE A 93 2.95 7.49 -4.50
C PHE A 93 2.99 7.19 -3.00
N LEU A 94 1.86 7.31 -2.31
CA LEU A 94 1.76 7.24 -0.84
C LEU A 94 2.64 8.28 -0.13
N ASN A 95 2.90 9.44 -0.75
CA ASN A 95 3.53 10.54 -0.05
C ASN A 95 2.63 11.01 1.12
N ASN A 96 3.23 11.41 2.23
CA ASN A 96 2.58 11.74 3.51
C ASN A 96 1.79 10.60 4.18
N TRP A 97 1.71 9.41 3.58
CA TRP A 97 1.10 8.26 4.24
C TRP A 97 2.12 7.58 5.15
N HIS A 98 1.67 7.14 6.32
CA HIS A 98 2.48 6.32 7.22
C HIS A 98 1.57 5.46 8.08
N VAL A 99 1.92 4.18 8.29
CA VAL A 99 1.08 3.24 9.07
C VAL A 99 0.72 3.75 10.48
N ARG A 100 1.59 4.58 11.07
CA ARG A 100 1.38 5.22 12.39
C ARG A 100 0.32 6.33 12.41
N MET A 101 -0.18 6.79 11.26
CA MET A 101 -1.27 7.76 11.20
C MET A 101 -2.52 7.29 11.96
N ARG A 102 -2.69 5.97 12.14
CA ARG A 102 -3.73 5.35 12.98
C ARG A 102 -3.72 5.82 14.44
N TYR A 103 -2.63 6.42 14.90
CA TYR A 103 -2.47 6.97 16.24
C TYR A 103 -2.37 8.50 16.25
N ALA A 104 -2.40 9.14 15.08
CA ALA A 104 -2.35 10.58 14.97
C ALA A 104 -3.72 11.19 15.27
N ASP A 105 -3.73 12.48 15.57
CA ASP A 105 -4.97 13.26 15.61
C ASP A 105 -5.58 13.32 14.20
N SER A 106 -6.84 12.95 14.05
CA SER A 106 -7.52 12.88 12.75
C SER A 106 -7.54 14.23 12.02
N ARG A 107 -7.45 15.35 12.75
CA ARG A 107 -7.39 16.72 12.18
C ARG A 107 -6.10 16.98 11.38
N GLN A 108 -5.07 16.16 11.56
CA GLN A 108 -3.84 16.24 10.79
C GLN A 108 -3.93 15.51 9.44
N ILE A 109 -4.99 14.73 9.21
CA ILE A 109 -5.19 13.99 7.96
C ILE A 109 -5.96 14.88 7.00
N LEU A 110 -5.25 15.46 6.04
CA LEU A 110 -5.83 16.41 5.08
C LEU A 110 -6.65 15.68 4.01
N SER A 111 -7.80 16.25 3.64
CA SER A 111 -8.68 15.68 2.60
C SER A 111 -7.96 15.48 1.26
N ASP A 112 -7.06 16.39 0.89
CA ASP A 112 -6.27 16.28 -0.34
C ASP A 112 -5.35 15.06 -0.33
N TRP A 113 -4.80 14.69 0.83
CA TRP A 113 -4.01 13.47 0.97
C TRP A 113 -4.88 12.23 0.81
N VAL A 114 -6.06 12.22 1.43
CA VAL A 114 -7.02 11.11 1.30
C VAL A 114 -7.43 10.91 -0.16
N ALA A 115 -7.74 11.99 -0.88
CA ALA A 115 -8.07 11.93 -2.30
C ALA A 115 -6.91 11.36 -3.14
N ALA A 116 -5.67 11.80 -2.87
CA ALA A 116 -4.49 11.28 -3.55
C ALA A 116 -4.26 9.79 -3.25
N TRP A 117 -4.35 9.37 -1.99
CA TRP A 117 -4.18 7.97 -1.60
C TRP A 117 -5.27 7.07 -2.16
N SER A 118 -6.50 7.58 -2.25
CA SER A 118 -7.64 6.89 -2.89
C SER A 118 -7.32 6.53 -4.34
N GLU A 119 -6.86 7.50 -5.13
CA GLU A 119 -6.48 7.27 -6.53
C GLU A 119 -5.29 6.31 -6.67
N GLN A 120 -4.29 6.49 -5.82
CA GLN A 120 -3.09 5.65 -5.81
C GLN A 120 -3.40 4.20 -5.41
N ALA A 121 -4.31 3.99 -4.46
CA ALA A 121 -4.78 2.68 -4.04
C ALA A 121 -5.53 1.97 -5.17
N ARG A 122 -6.47 2.65 -5.85
CA ARG A 122 -7.14 2.11 -7.04
C ARG A 122 -6.13 1.70 -8.11
N ARG A 123 -5.17 2.58 -8.42
CA ARG A 123 -4.12 2.30 -9.40
C ARG A 123 -3.28 1.08 -9.01
N ALA A 124 -2.88 0.96 -7.74
CA ALA A 124 -2.07 -0.16 -7.26
C ALA A 124 -2.84 -1.48 -7.27
N VAL A 125 -4.09 -1.50 -6.79
CA VAL A 125 -4.96 -2.69 -6.78
C VAL A 125 -5.25 -3.16 -8.21
N ASN A 126 -5.50 -2.25 -9.15
CA ASN A 126 -5.68 -2.59 -10.56
C ASN A 126 -4.39 -3.14 -11.20
N ALA A 127 -3.22 -2.58 -10.86
CA ALA A 127 -1.94 -3.00 -11.42
C ALA A 127 -1.49 -4.41 -10.99
N MET A 128 -1.96 -4.89 -9.83
CA MET A 128 -1.68 -6.23 -9.32
C MET A 128 -2.33 -7.34 -10.17
N GLY A 129 -3.43 -7.04 -10.87
CA GLY A 129 -4.19 -8.03 -11.64
C GLY A 129 -5.26 -8.78 -10.82
N SER A 130 -5.98 -9.66 -11.52
CA SER A 130 -7.07 -10.50 -10.99
C SER A 130 -6.54 -11.72 -10.25
#